data_AF-A0A936JGR7-F1
#
_entry.id   AF-A0A936JGR7-F1
#
_cell.length_a   1.000
_cell.length_b   1.000
_cell.length_c   1.000
_cell.angle_alpha   90.00
_cell.angle_beta   90.00
_cell.angle_gamma   90.00
#
_symmetry.space_group_name_H-M   'P 1'
#
loop_
_entity.id
_entity.type
_entity.pdbx_description
1 polymer ?
#
loop_
_entity_poly.entity_id
_entity_poly.type
_entity_poly.pdbx_seq_one_letter_code
_entity_poly.pdbx_strand_id
1 'polypeptide(L)'
;MGLNYLKDIAIILGAIIALFSFANGILEYIRQGAQKRVEQFVTLRRRLKENPAFYEICSLLVYDDVLLRDVPAQDKRDFLGLLEEVALLSNSGLIREEVAHYMFGYYAVRCIESIHFWHEIERESIYWSLFHDFALQMQKVEKTFRYKRRKLRF
;
A
#
# COMPACT_ATOMS: atom_id res chain seq x y z
N MET A 1 54.42 22.31 23.12
CA MET A 1 53.27 22.08 22.23
C MET A 1 52.24 23.16 22.49
N GLY A 2 51.96 24.01 21.50
CA GLY A 2 51.15 25.22 21.68
C GLY A 2 49.65 24.95 21.67
N LEU A 3 48.91 25.76 22.43
CA LEU A 3 47.44 25.76 22.53
C LEU A 3 46.73 25.74 21.17
N ASN A 4 47.32 26.38 20.16
CA ASN A 4 46.80 26.41 18.78
C ASN A 4 46.72 25.02 18.13
N TYR A 5 47.71 24.17 18.38
CA TYR A 5 47.73 22.80 17.83
C TYR A 5 46.60 21.94 18.40
N LEU A 6 46.31 22.08 19.70
CA LEU A 6 45.18 21.41 20.34
C LEU A 6 43.83 21.92 19.81
N LYS A 7 43.73 23.23 19.54
CA LYS A 7 42.53 23.83 18.94
C LYS A 7 42.27 23.29 17.54
N ASP A 8 43.30 23.20 16.70
CA ASP A 8 43.18 22.71 15.32
C ASP A 8 42.75 21.23 15.30
N ILE A 9 43.34 20.40 16.18
CA ILE A 9 42.91 19.01 16.36
C ILE A 9 41.44 18.94 16.80
N ALA A 10 41.03 19.76 17.76
CA ALA A 10 39.65 19.77 18.25
C ALA A 10 38.64 20.18 17.16
N ILE A 11 39.00 21.17 16.32
CA ILE A 11 38.16 21.59 15.19
C ILE A 11 38.02 20.47 14.17
N ILE A 12 39.12 19.80 13.81
CA ILE A 12 39.11 18.69 12.85
C ILE A 12 38.27 17.52 13.39
N LEU A 13 38.49 17.14 14.65
CA LEU A 13 37.70 16.09 15.30
C LEU A 13 36.22 16.45 15.37
N GLY A 14 35.90 17.68 15.74
CA GLY A 14 34.53 18.18 15.78
C GLY A 14 33.85 18.11 14.41
N ALA A 15 34.55 18.51 13.34
CA ALA A 15 34.04 18.43 11.98
C ALA A 15 33.78 16.99 11.53
N ILE A 16 34.71 16.07 11.85
CA ILE A 16 34.55 14.63 11.53
C ILE A 16 33.34 14.04 12.25
N ILE A 17 33.18 14.32 13.55
CA ILE A 17 32.04 13.84 14.35
C ILE A 17 30.72 14.40 13.82
N ALA A 18 30.70 15.69 13.46
CA ALA A 18 29.51 16.33 12.88
C ALA A 18 29.11 15.69 11.54
N LEU A 19 30.08 15.46 10.65
CA LEU A 19 29.84 14.83 9.35
C LEU A 19 29.31 13.40 9.51
N PHE A 20 29.92 12.62 10.41
CA PHE A 20 29.47 11.25 10.70
C PHE A 20 28.06 11.21 11.29
N SER A 21 27.77 12.11 12.22
CA SER A 21 26.42 12.23 12.83
C SER A 21 25.38 12.63 11.79
N PHE A 22 25.70 13.56 10.90
CA PHE A 22 24.82 13.97 9.81
C PHE A 22 24.54 12.82 8.83
N ALA A 23 25.58 12.08 8.42
CA ALA A 23 25.43 10.91 7.55
C ALA A 23 24.54 9.84 8.19
N ASN A 24 24.73 9.55 9.49
CA ASN A 24 23.86 8.62 10.22
C ASN A 24 22.43 9.14 10.32
N GLY A 25 22.23 10.45 10.51
CA GLY A 25 20.90 11.07 10.50
C GLY A 25 20.16 10.86 9.18
N ILE A 26 20.86 11.00 8.03
CA ILE A 26 20.28 10.72 6.70
C ILE A 26 19.90 9.23 6.58
N LEU A 27 20.80 8.32 6.97
CA LEU A 27 20.53 6.89 6.89
C LEU A 27 19.33 6.49 7.75
N GLU A 28 19.23 7.04 8.95
CA GLU A 28 18.11 6.80 9.85
C GLU A 28 16.79 7.36 9.30
N TYR A 29 16.82 8.56 8.70
CA TYR A 29 15.65 9.13 8.04
C TYR A 29 15.13 8.24 6.91
N ILE A 30 16.02 7.67 6.09
CA ILE A 30 15.65 6.73 5.02
C ILE A 30 15.00 5.46 5.61
N ARG A 31 15.55 4.92 6.71
CA ARG A 31 15.01 3.74 7.39
C ARG A 31 13.63 4.01 7.99
N GLN A 32 13.43 5.16 8.61
CA GLN A 32 12.13 5.59 9.11
C GLN A 32 11.09 5.70 8.00
N GLY A 33 11.49 6.18 6.82
CA GLY A 33 10.62 6.20 5.64
C GLY A 33 10.14 4.80 5.24
N ALA A 34 11.06 3.82 5.23
CA ALA A 34 10.70 2.42 4.95
C ALA A 34 9.76 1.84 6.02
N GLN A 35 10.03 2.12 7.29
CA GLN A 35 9.18 1.67 8.39
C GLN A 35 7.76 2.23 8.28
N LYS A 36 7.61 3.53 7.99
CA LYS A 36 6.28 4.15 7.81
C LYS A 36 5.50 3.52 6.66
N ARG A 37 6.15 3.16 5.54
CA ARG A 37 5.50 2.43 4.43
C ARG A 37 4.95 1.07 4.88
N VAL A 38 5.74 0.33 5.67
CA VAL A 38 5.33 -0.95 6.24
C VAL A 38 4.14 -0.78 7.19
N GLU A 39 4.18 0.22 8.07
CA GLU A 39 3.10 0.50 9.03
C GLU A 39 1.77 0.81 8.33
N GLN A 40 1.79 1.65 7.29
CA GLN A 40 0.60 1.95 6.47
C GLN A 40 0.06 0.70 5.77
N PHE A 41 0.95 -0.09 5.17
CA PHE A 41 0.56 -1.35 4.54
C PHE A 41 -0.06 -2.34 5.55
N VAL A 42 0.56 -2.51 6.72
CA VAL A 42 0.05 -3.42 7.76
C VAL A 42 -1.33 -2.94 8.22
N THR A 43 -1.53 -1.64 8.36
CA THR A 43 -2.83 -1.05 8.74
C THR A 43 -3.92 -1.39 7.72
N LEU A 44 -3.66 -1.20 6.43
CA LEU A 44 -4.61 -1.56 5.37
C LEU A 44 -4.89 -3.07 5.33
N ARG A 45 -3.85 -3.89 5.46
CA ARG A 45 -3.98 -5.36 5.46
C ARG A 45 -4.81 -5.83 6.66
N ARG A 46 -4.63 -5.23 7.83
CA ARG A 46 -5.43 -5.51 9.02
C ARG A 46 -6.87 -5.10 8.81
N ARG A 47 -7.14 -3.89 8.29
CA ARG A 47 -8.50 -3.48 7.93
C ARG A 47 -9.17 -4.46 6.98
N LEU A 48 -8.47 -4.91 5.94
CA LEU A 48 -8.99 -5.90 4.99
C LEU A 48 -9.35 -7.25 5.65
N LYS A 49 -8.53 -7.73 6.58
CA LYS A 49 -8.63 -9.10 7.12
C LYS A 49 -9.38 -9.21 8.45
N GLU A 50 -9.33 -8.17 9.27
CA GLU A 50 -9.92 -8.15 10.62
C GLU A 50 -11.31 -7.49 10.63
N ASN A 51 -11.69 -6.74 9.59
CA ASN A 51 -13.06 -6.25 9.44
C ASN A 51 -13.97 -7.43 8.99
N PRO A 52 -15.00 -7.81 9.77
CA PRO A 52 -15.89 -8.92 9.44
C PRO A 52 -16.60 -8.76 8.09
N ALA A 53 -17.08 -7.55 7.78
CA ALA A 53 -17.77 -7.27 6.52
C ALA A 53 -16.82 -7.43 5.33
N PHE A 54 -15.57 -6.95 5.44
CA PHE A 54 -14.59 -7.10 4.37
C PHE A 54 -14.12 -8.54 4.21
N TYR A 55 -14.01 -9.28 5.31
CA TYR A 55 -13.72 -10.71 5.28
C TYR A 55 -14.82 -11.49 4.54
N GLU A 56 -16.09 -11.20 4.83
CA GLU A 56 -17.25 -11.79 4.16
C GLU A 56 -17.31 -11.43 2.67
N ILE A 57 -17.15 -10.14 2.33
CA ILE A 57 -17.05 -9.71 0.93
C ILE A 57 -15.92 -10.45 0.21
N CYS A 58 -14.74 -10.55 0.83
CA CYS A 58 -13.60 -11.26 0.26
C CYS A 58 -13.88 -12.76 0.03
N SER A 59 -14.61 -13.43 0.93
CA SER A 59 -14.90 -14.86 0.80
C SER A 59 -15.90 -15.14 -0.32
N LEU A 60 -16.94 -14.31 -0.43
CA LEU A 60 -17.97 -14.43 -1.45
C LEU A 60 -17.48 -14.01 -2.85
N LEU A 61 -16.57 -13.02 -2.93
CA LEU A 61 -15.96 -12.55 -4.19
C LEU A 61 -15.14 -13.62 -4.91
N VAL A 62 -14.59 -14.62 -4.20
CA VAL A 62 -13.74 -15.66 -4.82
C VAL A 62 -14.48 -16.40 -5.93
N TYR A 63 -15.79 -16.64 -5.74
CA TYR A 63 -16.63 -17.42 -6.63
C TYR A 63 -17.78 -16.62 -7.25
N ASP A 64 -17.79 -15.28 -7.08
CA ASP A 64 -18.91 -14.41 -7.46
C ASP A 64 -20.26 -14.93 -6.90
N ASP A 65 -20.28 -15.25 -5.60
CA ASP A 65 -21.43 -15.87 -4.94
C ASP A 65 -22.66 -14.92 -4.97
N VAL A 66 -23.85 -15.48 -5.22
CA VAL A 66 -25.10 -14.72 -5.26
C VAL A 66 -25.39 -14.00 -3.95
N LEU A 67 -24.92 -14.52 -2.82
CA LEU A 67 -25.05 -13.90 -1.49
C LEU A 67 -24.36 -12.53 -1.40
N LEU A 68 -23.47 -12.17 -2.33
CA LEU A 68 -22.93 -10.79 -2.43
C LEU A 68 -24.02 -9.73 -2.64
N ARG A 69 -25.17 -10.13 -3.20
CA ARG A 69 -26.32 -9.23 -3.37
C ARG A 69 -26.91 -8.81 -2.03
N ASP A 70 -26.86 -9.69 -1.04
CA ASP A 70 -27.45 -9.49 0.28
C ASP A 70 -26.54 -8.70 1.22
N VAL A 71 -25.25 -8.56 0.87
CA VAL A 71 -24.32 -7.71 1.60
C VAL A 71 -24.75 -6.24 1.49
N PRO A 72 -24.83 -5.50 2.62
CA PRO A 72 -25.22 -4.10 2.61
C PRO A 72 -24.42 -3.26 1.61
N ALA A 73 -25.12 -2.43 0.83
CA ALA A 73 -24.49 -1.56 -0.15
C ALA A 73 -23.43 -0.63 0.49
N GLN A 74 -23.62 -0.22 1.75
CA GLN A 74 -22.65 0.59 2.47
C GLN A 74 -21.32 -0.14 2.69
N ASP A 75 -21.35 -1.39 3.15
CA ASP A 75 -20.14 -2.18 3.41
C ASP A 75 -19.34 -2.41 2.12
N LYS A 76 -20.04 -2.60 1.00
CA LYS A 76 -19.43 -2.72 -0.33
C LYS A 76 -18.79 -1.40 -0.78
N ARG A 77 -19.40 -0.24 -0.50
CA ARG A 77 -18.78 1.08 -0.77
C ARG A 77 -17.55 1.31 0.11
N ASP A 78 -17.61 0.94 1.38
CA ASP A 78 -16.47 1.06 2.31
C ASP A 78 -15.33 0.13 1.89
N PHE A 79 -15.65 -1.05 1.35
CA PHE A 79 -14.67 -1.96 0.76
C PHE A 79 -14.01 -1.37 -0.49
N LEU A 80 -14.78 -0.75 -1.39
CA LEU A 80 -14.24 0.00 -2.53
C LEU A 80 -13.32 1.13 -2.05
N GLY A 81 -13.75 1.89 -1.04
CA GLY A 81 -12.94 2.95 -0.43
C GLY A 81 -11.59 2.44 0.09
N LEU A 82 -11.56 1.27 0.75
CA LEU A 82 -10.29 0.65 1.17
C LEU A 82 -9.37 0.35 -0.02
N LEU A 83 -9.92 -0.15 -1.14
CA LEU A 83 -9.14 -0.43 -2.34
C LEU A 83 -8.67 0.85 -3.05
N GLU A 84 -9.45 1.93 -2.99
CA GLU A 84 -9.00 3.26 -3.45
C GLU A 84 -7.89 3.83 -2.57
N GLU A 85 -7.92 3.62 -1.26
CA GLU A 85 -6.80 3.98 -0.39
C GLU A 85 -5.52 3.20 -0.78
N VAL A 86 -5.64 1.92 -1.12
CA VAL A 86 -4.51 1.13 -1.67
C VAL A 86 -4.02 1.75 -2.99
N ALA A 87 -4.94 2.15 -3.87
CA ALA A 87 -4.61 2.80 -5.13
C ALA A 87 -3.85 4.12 -4.90
N LEU A 88 -4.30 4.97 -3.98
CA LEU A 88 -3.62 6.22 -3.63
C LEU A 88 -2.19 5.98 -3.14
N LEU A 89 -1.98 5.00 -2.26
CA LEU A 89 -0.64 4.67 -1.76
C LEU A 89 0.25 4.06 -2.85
N SER A 90 -0.32 3.25 -3.74
CA SER A 90 0.40 2.69 -4.89
C SER A 90 0.82 3.78 -5.86
N ASN A 91 -0.10 4.66 -6.24
CA ASN A 91 0.13 5.79 -7.14
C ASN A 91 1.14 6.80 -6.58
N SER A 92 1.18 6.95 -5.25
CA SER A 92 2.15 7.80 -4.54
C SER A 92 3.52 7.14 -4.37
N GLY A 93 3.72 5.90 -4.82
CA GLY A 93 4.97 5.14 -4.65
C GLY A 93 5.26 4.71 -3.21
N LEU A 94 4.27 4.80 -2.31
CA LEU A 94 4.39 4.35 -0.92
C LEU A 94 4.21 2.84 -0.79
N ILE A 95 3.48 2.23 -1.71
CA ILE A 95 3.42 0.79 -1.87
C ILE A 95 3.79 0.49 -3.31
N ARG A 96 4.64 -0.52 -3.52
CA ARG A 96 4.97 -0.94 -4.87
C ARG A 96 3.78 -1.62 -5.50
N GLU A 97 3.55 -1.37 -6.78
CA GLU A 97 2.48 -2.00 -7.56
C GLU A 97 2.46 -3.53 -7.40
N GLU A 98 3.62 -4.17 -7.39
CA GLU A 98 3.71 -5.63 -7.24
C GLU A 98 3.26 -6.13 -5.86
N VAL A 99 3.49 -5.32 -4.82
CA VAL A 99 3.04 -5.61 -3.44
C VAL A 99 1.54 -5.34 -3.31
N ALA A 100 1.05 -4.25 -3.90
CA ALA A 100 -0.38 -3.93 -3.96
C ALA A 100 -1.15 -5.04 -4.68
N HIS A 101 -0.67 -5.47 -5.85
CA HIS A 101 -1.24 -6.58 -6.61
C HIS A 101 -1.25 -7.88 -5.80
N TYR A 102 -0.10 -8.26 -5.23
CA TYR A 102 0.04 -9.54 -4.52
C TYR A 102 -0.88 -9.65 -3.30
N MET A 103 -1.21 -8.53 -2.64
CA MET A 103 -1.98 -8.53 -1.38
C MET A 103 -3.44 -8.12 -1.54
N PHE A 104 -3.73 -7.20 -2.47
CA PHE A 104 -5.05 -6.58 -2.63
C PHE A 104 -5.59 -6.73 -4.07
N GLY A 105 -4.71 -6.78 -5.06
CA GLY A 105 -5.08 -6.75 -6.48
C GLY A 105 -6.08 -7.83 -6.88
N TYR A 106 -5.92 -9.06 -6.36
CA TYR A 106 -6.88 -10.14 -6.60
C TYR A 106 -8.33 -9.72 -6.30
N TYR A 107 -8.57 -9.08 -5.15
CA TYR A 107 -9.92 -8.67 -4.76
C TYR A 107 -10.43 -7.49 -5.59
N ALA A 108 -9.56 -6.55 -5.97
CA ALA A 108 -9.93 -5.46 -6.87
C ALA A 108 -10.37 -5.99 -8.25
N VAL A 109 -9.65 -6.97 -8.79
CA VAL A 109 -10.02 -7.65 -10.04
C VAL A 109 -11.36 -8.38 -9.89
N ARG A 110 -11.57 -9.10 -8.78
CA ARG A 110 -12.85 -9.79 -8.54
C ARG A 110 -14.04 -8.86 -8.41
N CYS A 111 -13.87 -7.70 -7.77
CA CYS A 111 -14.93 -6.68 -7.69
C CYS A 111 -15.40 -6.24 -9.08
N ILE A 112 -14.50 -5.95 -10.03
CA ILE A 112 -14.89 -5.48 -11.36
C ILE A 112 -15.49 -6.60 -12.23
N GLU A 113 -15.14 -7.86 -11.97
CA GLU A 113 -15.68 -9.03 -12.68
C GLU A 113 -17.04 -9.50 -12.14
N SER A 114 -17.29 -9.32 -10.83
CA SER A 114 -18.49 -9.79 -10.14
C SER A 114 -19.72 -8.97 -10.48
N ILE A 115 -20.77 -9.59 -11.01
CA ILE A 115 -22.06 -8.90 -11.22
C ILE A 115 -22.83 -8.75 -9.91
N HIS A 116 -22.63 -9.66 -8.95
CA HIS A 116 -23.36 -9.68 -7.68
C HIS A 116 -22.88 -8.60 -6.72
N PHE A 117 -21.58 -8.30 -6.74
CA PHE A 117 -20.99 -7.21 -5.95
C PHE A 117 -21.64 -5.86 -6.26
N TRP A 118 -21.84 -5.53 -7.54
CA TRP A 118 -22.44 -4.25 -7.95
C TRP A 118 -23.95 -4.16 -7.78
N HIS A 119 -24.60 -5.17 -7.19
CA HIS A 119 -26.03 -5.05 -6.87
C HIS A 119 -26.25 -3.87 -5.91
N GLU A 120 -27.18 -2.96 -6.25
CA GLU A 120 -27.46 -1.70 -5.52
C GLU A 120 -26.30 -0.68 -5.46
N ILE A 121 -25.26 -0.86 -6.29
CA ILE A 121 -24.17 0.11 -6.45
C ILE A 121 -24.03 0.46 -7.92
N GLU A 122 -24.06 1.76 -8.23
CA GLU A 122 -23.81 2.22 -9.59
C GLU A 122 -22.34 2.00 -9.96
N ARG A 123 -22.09 0.97 -10.77
CA ARG A 123 -20.75 0.59 -11.22
C ARG A 123 -20.05 1.68 -12.03
N GLU A 124 -20.76 2.28 -12.98
CA GLU A 124 -20.19 3.26 -13.92
C GLU A 124 -20.18 4.69 -13.37
N SER A 125 -20.30 4.84 -12.05
CA SER A 125 -20.31 6.15 -11.38
C SER A 125 -18.92 6.78 -11.39
N ILE A 126 -18.85 8.09 -11.61
CA ILE A 126 -17.59 8.86 -11.60
C ILE A 126 -16.83 8.71 -10.27
N TYR A 127 -17.54 8.47 -9.17
CA TYR A 127 -16.96 8.31 -7.83
C TYR A 127 -16.05 7.08 -7.71
N TRP A 128 -16.18 6.10 -8.61
CA TRP A 128 -15.35 4.88 -8.61
C TRP A 128 -14.27 4.89 -9.70
N SER A 129 -13.99 6.04 -10.31
CA SER A 129 -13.02 6.14 -11.41
C SER A 129 -11.61 5.70 -10.98
N LEU A 130 -11.19 6.06 -9.76
CA LEU A 130 -9.88 5.67 -9.23
C LEU A 130 -9.84 4.17 -8.94
N PHE A 131 -10.88 3.62 -8.32
CA PHE A 131 -11.02 2.17 -8.16
C PHE A 131 -10.93 1.43 -9.49
N HIS A 132 -11.65 1.87 -10.53
CA HIS A 132 -11.65 1.21 -11.83
C HIS A 132 -10.27 1.22 -12.49
N ASP A 133 -9.60 2.37 -12.49
CA ASP A 133 -8.23 2.47 -13.01
C ASP A 133 -7.29 1.52 -12.25
N PHE A 134 -7.38 1.50 -10.91
CA PHE A 134 -6.61 0.58 -10.08
C PHE A 134 -6.89 -0.89 -10.41
N ALA A 135 -8.15 -1.31 -10.48
CA ALA A 135 -8.54 -2.68 -10.80
C ALA A 135 -8.03 -3.10 -12.20
N LEU A 136 -8.11 -2.22 -13.20
CA LEU A 136 -7.58 -2.45 -14.54
C LEU A 136 -6.05 -2.56 -14.56
N GLN A 137 -5.35 -1.74 -13.78
CA GLN A 137 -3.90 -1.89 -13.58
C GLN A 137 -3.58 -3.25 -12.96
N MET A 138 -4.31 -3.66 -11.92
CA MET A 138 -4.12 -4.96 -11.26
C MET A 138 -4.35 -6.12 -12.24
N GLN A 139 -5.35 -6.06 -13.12
CA GLN A 139 -5.55 -7.06 -14.19
C GLN A 139 -4.36 -7.13 -15.16
N LYS A 140 -3.75 -5.98 -15.51
CA LYS A 140 -2.55 -5.94 -16.37
C LYS A 140 -1.35 -6.57 -15.66
N VAL A 141 -1.18 -6.26 -14.37
CA VAL A 141 -0.13 -6.85 -13.54
C VAL A 141 -0.33 -8.36 -13.45
N GLU A 142 -1.55 -8.85 -13.22
CA GLU A 142 -1.87 -10.28 -13.10
C GLU A 142 -1.40 -11.08 -14.32
N LYS A 143 -1.70 -10.58 -15.53
CA LYS A 143 -1.29 -11.21 -16.81
C LYS A 143 0.23 -11.31 -16.99
N THR A 144 0.97 -10.37 -16.39
CA THR A 144 2.43 -10.31 -16.51
C THR A 144 3.14 -10.76 -15.23
N PHE A 145 2.38 -11.14 -14.20
CA PHE A 145 2.90 -11.37 -12.88
C PHE A 145 3.81 -12.60 -12.90
N ARG A 146 5.06 -12.37 -12.50
CA ARG A 146 6.01 -13.44 -12.22
C ARG A 146 6.57 -13.19 -10.83
N TYR A 147 6.44 -14.19 -9.97
CA TYR A 147 7.01 -14.12 -8.63
C TYR A 147 8.51 -13.79 -8.72
N LYS A 148 8.87 -12.63 -8.16
CA LYS A 148 10.24 -12.15 -8.06
C LYS A 148 10.43 -11.57 -6.67
N ARG A 149 11.15 -12.26 -5.79
CA ARG A 149 11.38 -11.84 -4.39
C ARG A 149 11.82 -10.38 -4.26
N ARG A 150 12.70 -9.90 -5.15
CA ARG A 150 13.20 -8.50 -5.16
C ARG A 150 12.10 -7.46 -5.42
N LYS A 151 10.96 -7.88 -6.00
CA LYS A 151 9.81 -7.02 -6.27
C LYS A 151 8.81 -6.93 -5.11
N LEU A 152 8.83 -7.90 -4.20
CA LEU A 152 7.94 -7.98 -3.04
C LEU A 152 8.68 -7.51 -1.78
N ARG A 153 8.97 -6.21 -1.69
CA ARG A 153 9.62 -5.57 -0.54
C ARG A 153 9.18 -4.10 -0.43
N PHE A 154 9.32 -3.53 0.76
CA PHE A 154 9.15 -2.09 1.02
C PHE A 154 10.43 -1.30 0.75
#